data_AF-A0A2M9P3A0-F1
#
_entry.id   AF-A0A2M9P3A0-F1
#
_cell.length_a   1.000
_cell.length_b   1.000
_cell.length_c   1.000
_cell.angle_alpha   90.00
_cell.angle_beta   90.00
_cell.angle_gamma   90.00
#
_symmetry.space_group_name_H-M   'P 1'
#
loop_
_entity.id
_entity.type
_entity.pdbx_description
1 polymer ?
#
loop_
_entity_poly.entity_id
_entity_poly.type
_entity_poly.pdbx_seq_one_letter_code
_entity_poly.pdbx_strand_id
1 'polypeptide(L)'
;TNQMDFFPALIGKENSYMTGLTGFVVNFFAIFILGSILAKYIDVSGAAQSIAEKVLEKTGTEKPFPVLVAIFFISALLTYGGISLFVVIFVLIPLAKPLFKQLNIAWNLVLIPVTLGFGSFTMTMLPGTPSIQNVVPTAYLGTSLTAAPLLGMIGSVVAIAFTLWYMNSMLKKSMAKGETFADFDVSGSEGDVKKELPTVFISILPILLLIVIILVGSTFKVGNILIIGLVVAI
;
A
#
# COMPACT_ATOMS: atom_id res chain seq x y z
N THR A 1 -4.52 27.00 25.78
CA THR A 1 -5.37 26.37 24.75
C THR A 1 -5.30 27.22 23.50
N ASN A 2 -5.00 26.67 22.33
CA ASN A 2 -4.48 27.34 21.12
C ASN A 2 -5.35 28.44 20.46
N GLN A 3 -6.31 29.07 21.14
CA GLN A 3 -7.21 30.13 20.66
C GLN A 3 -7.93 29.83 19.33
N MET A 4 -7.96 28.57 18.90
CA MET A 4 -8.57 28.15 17.67
C MET A 4 -10.07 27.98 17.91
N ASP A 5 -10.89 28.74 17.19
CA ASP A 5 -12.34 28.62 17.29
C ASP A 5 -12.75 27.26 16.69
N PHE A 6 -13.23 26.37 17.57
CA PHE A 6 -13.40 24.96 17.26
C PHE A 6 -14.39 24.73 16.12
N PHE A 7 -15.53 25.42 16.12
CA PHE A 7 -16.57 25.20 15.11
C PHE A 7 -16.16 25.72 13.73
N PRO A 8 -15.64 26.96 13.58
CA PRO A 8 -15.09 27.42 12.31
C PRO A 8 -13.92 26.58 11.82
N ALA A 9 -13.02 26.15 12.70
CA ALA A 9 -11.88 25.29 12.32
C ALA A 9 -12.35 23.89 11.86
N LEU A 10 -13.41 23.35 12.45
CA LEU A 10 -13.92 22.03 12.10
C LEU A 10 -14.81 22.07 10.84
N ILE A 11 -15.87 22.90 10.85
CA ILE A 11 -16.96 22.89 9.85
C ILE A 11 -17.14 24.21 9.08
N GLY A 12 -16.19 25.14 9.19
CA GLY A 12 -16.22 26.39 8.43
C GLY A 12 -16.19 26.16 6.92
N LYS A 13 -16.56 27.19 6.14
CA LYS A 13 -16.60 27.13 4.67
C LYS A 13 -15.24 27.39 4.00
N GLU A 14 -14.28 27.95 4.73
CA GLU A 14 -12.95 28.30 4.25
C GLU A 14 -11.91 27.89 5.30
N ASN A 15 -10.76 27.37 4.85
CA ASN A 15 -9.61 27.00 5.71
C ASN A 15 -9.96 26.11 6.92
N SER A 16 -11.03 25.32 6.81
CA SER A 16 -11.49 24.38 7.83
C SER A 16 -11.06 22.94 7.52
N TYR A 17 -11.15 22.07 8.53
CA TYR A 17 -11.02 20.62 8.34
C TYR A 17 -11.99 20.11 7.28
N MET A 18 -13.27 20.52 7.31
CA MET A 18 -14.25 20.10 6.30
C MET A 18 -13.89 20.54 4.88
N THR A 19 -13.31 21.73 4.72
CA THR A 19 -12.84 22.22 3.40
C THR A 19 -11.68 21.35 2.90
N GLY A 20 -10.71 21.08 3.78
CA GLY A 20 -9.57 20.21 3.47
C GLY A 20 -10.00 18.76 3.16
N LEU A 21 -10.91 18.20 3.96
CA LEU A 21 -11.48 16.87 3.75
C LEU A 21 -12.24 16.79 2.42
N THR A 22 -13.08 17.78 2.12
CA THR A 22 -13.82 17.83 0.84
C THR A 22 -12.86 17.91 -0.34
N GLY A 23 -11.85 18.78 -0.26
CA GLY A 23 -10.81 18.89 -1.29
C GLY A 23 -10.05 17.57 -1.47
N PHE A 24 -9.70 16.88 -0.37
CA PHE A 24 -9.11 15.55 -0.41
C PHE A 24 -10.02 14.55 -1.13
N VAL A 25 -11.29 14.44 -0.73
CA VAL A 25 -12.23 13.51 -1.35
C VAL A 25 -12.36 13.81 -2.85
N VAL A 26 -12.56 15.07 -3.25
CA VAL A 26 -12.67 15.47 -4.66
C VAL A 26 -11.41 15.11 -5.46
N ASN A 27 -10.22 15.40 -4.91
CA ASN A 27 -8.95 15.15 -5.60
C ASN A 27 -8.64 13.65 -5.76
N PHE A 28 -9.08 12.81 -4.83
CA PHE A 28 -8.78 11.38 -4.83
C PHE A 28 -9.96 10.49 -5.25
N PHE A 29 -11.14 11.07 -5.50
CA PHE A 29 -12.38 10.33 -5.80
C PHE A 29 -12.21 9.31 -6.94
N ALA A 30 -11.67 9.77 -8.08
CA ALA A 30 -11.46 8.91 -9.24
C ALA A 30 -10.51 7.74 -8.93
N ILE A 31 -9.44 8.02 -8.19
CA ILE A 31 -8.45 7.01 -7.78
C ILE A 31 -9.12 5.98 -6.86
N PHE A 32 -9.95 6.42 -5.92
CA PHE A 32 -10.64 5.53 -4.97
C PHE A 32 -11.63 4.62 -5.68
N ILE A 33 -12.42 5.15 -6.61
CA ILE A 33 -13.38 4.36 -7.40
C ILE A 33 -12.64 3.36 -8.28
N LEU A 34 -11.69 3.82 -9.10
CA LEU A 34 -10.97 2.95 -10.03
C LEU A 34 -10.16 1.89 -9.28
N GLY A 35 -9.49 2.26 -8.18
CA GLY A 35 -8.79 1.30 -7.33
C GLY A 35 -9.73 0.24 -6.73
N SER A 36 -10.94 0.63 -6.32
CA SER A 36 -11.95 -0.30 -5.83
C SER A 36 -12.48 -1.22 -6.93
N ILE A 37 -12.68 -0.70 -8.14
CA ILE A 37 -13.08 -1.48 -9.32
C ILE A 37 -11.99 -2.49 -9.67
N LEU A 38 -10.73 -2.07 -9.75
CA LEU A 38 -9.60 -2.96 -10.02
C LEU A 38 -9.49 -4.07 -8.96
N ALA A 39 -9.67 -3.72 -7.68
CA ALA A 39 -9.69 -4.69 -6.59
C ALA A 39 -10.76 -5.75 -6.79
N LYS A 40 -12.00 -5.33 -7.10
CA LYS A 40 -13.11 -6.26 -7.36
C LYS A 40 -12.90 -7.03 -8.66
N TYR A 41 -12.32 -6.42 -9.70
CA TYR A 41 -11.99 -7.07 -10.97
C TYR A 41 -10.99 -8.23 -10.77
N ILE A 42 -9.90 -8.01 -10.02
CA ILE A 42 -8.91 -9.04 -9.69
C ILE A 42 -9.54 -10.18 -8.86
N ASP A 43 -10.45 -9.85 -7.95
CA ASP A 43 -11.21 -10.81 -7.15
C ASP A 43 -12.14 -11.67 -8.02
N VAL A 44 -13.02 -11.05 -8.83
CA VAL A 44 -14.03 -11.78 -9.61
C VAL A 44 -13.47 -12.54 -10.80
N SER A 45 -12.32 -12.13 -11.36
CA SER A 45 -11.68 -12.78 -12.50
C SER A 45 -10.96 -14.09 -12.16
N GLY A 46 -10.76 -14.40 -10.87
CA GLY A 46 -9.92 -15.53 -10.45
C GLY A 46 -8.42 -15.27 -10.61
N ALA A 47 -8.02 -14.08 -11.09
CA ALA A 47 -6.63 -13.65 -11.17
C ALA A 47 -5.94 -13.71 -9.81
N ALA A 48 -6.65 -13.25 -8.78
CA ALA A 48 -6.29 -13.40 -7.37
C ALA A 48 -5.77 -14.81 -7.02
N GLN A 49 -6.57 -15.82 -7.34
CA GLN A 49 -6.26 -17.20 -7.00
C GLN A 49 -5.10 -17.77 -7.83
N SER A 50 -5.06 -17.45 -9.13
CA SER A 50 -3.97 -17.84 -10.02
C SER A 50 -2.60 -17.28 -9.60
N ILE A 51 -2.53 -16.00 -9.20
CA ILE A 51 -1.29 -15.36 -8.72
C ILE A 51 -0.79 -16.06 -7.47
N ALA A 52 -1.68 -16.22 -6.49
CA ALA A 52 -1.28 -16.76 -5.20
C ALA A 52 -0.87 -18.23 -5.31
N GLU A 53 -1.53 -19.05 -6.16
CA GLU A 53 -1.11 -20.44 -6.39
C GLU A 53 0.31 -20.50 -6.94
N LYS A 54 0.66 -19.62 -7.89
CA LYS A 54 1.99 -19.61 -8.50
C LYS A 54 3.08 -19.08 -7.59
N VAL A 55 2.76 -18.08 -6.76
CA VAL A 55 3.69 -17.56 -5.76
C VAL A 55 3.98 -18.66 -4.74
N LEU A 56 2.95 -19.34 -4.25
CA LEU A 56 3.07 -20.39 -3.25
C LEU A 56 3.72 -21.66 -3.78
N GLU A 57 3.55 -22.00 -5.06
CA GLU A 57 4.30 -23.07 -5.73
C GLU A 57 5.82 -22.81 -5.66
N LYS A 58 6.25 -21.55 -5.76
CA LYS A 58 7.68 -21.17 -5.72
C LYS A 58 8.22 -20.95 -4.31
N THR A 59 7.43 -20.34 -3.42
CA THR A 59 7.90 -19.97 -2.07
C THR A 59 7.60 -21.03 -1.01
N GLY A 60 6.73 -21.99 -1.33
CA GLY A 60 6.14 -22.90 -0.37
C GLY A 60 5.04 -22.22 0.46
N THR A 61 4.08 -23.01 0.93
CA THR A 61 3.03 -22.58 1.88
C THR A 61 3.49 -22.64 3.34
N GLU A 62 4.59 -23.35 3.62
CA GLU A 62 5.07 -23.60 4.98
C GLU A 62 5.63 -22.36 5.68
N LYS A 63 6.04 -21.34 4.92
CA LYS A 63 6.64 -20.11 5.46
C LYS A 63 5.92 -18.88 4.90
N PRO A 64 4.93 -18.35 5.64
CA PRO A 64 4.21 -17.15 5.20
C PRO A 64 5.04 -15.85 5.25
N PHE A 65 6.09 -15.81 6.07
CA PHE A 65 6.90 -14.61 6.29
C PHE A 65 7.56 -14.02 5.00
N PRO A 66 8.20 -14.80 4.11
CA PRO A 66 8.68 -14.32 2.81
C PRO A 66 7.65 -13.54 1.98
N VAL A 67 6.38 -13.95 2.00
CA VAL A 67 5.32 -13.28 1.24
C VAL A 67 5.02 -11.90 1.82
N LEU A 68 4.97 -11.79 3.15
CA LEU A 68 4.84 -10.50 3.83
C LEU A 68 6.04 -9.58 3.50
N VAL A 69 7.25 -10.13 3.49
CA VAL A 69 8.47 -9.40 3.10
C VAL A 69 8.40 -8.93 1.64
N ALA A 70 7.89 -9.74 0.72
CA ALA A 70 7.72 -9.35 -0.67
C ALA A 70 6.73 -8.18 -0.81
N ILE A 71 5.59 -8.23 -0.11
CA ILE A 71 4.61 -7.12 -0.08
C ILE A 71 5.25 -5.85 0.46
N PHE A 72 6.05 -5.96 1.53
CA PHE A 72 6.84 -4.85 2.07
C PHE A 72 7.78 -4.24 1.03
N PHE A 73 8.55 -5.06 0.30
CA PHE A 73 9.48 -4.55 -0.70
C PHE A 73 8.78 -3.87 -1.88
N ILE A 74 7.66 -4.43 -2.35
CA ILE A 74 6.86 -3.81 -3.42
C ILE A 74 6.31 -2.47 -2.94
N SER A 75 5.77 -2.42 -1.73
CA SER A 75 5.29 -1.19 -1.09
C SER A 75 6.38 -0.11 -1.01
N ALA A 76 7.57 -0.50 -0.55
CA ALA A 76 8.72 0.38 -0.47
C ALA A 76 9.17 0.90 -1.83
N LEU A 77 9.24 0.02 -2.84
CA LEU A 77 9.64 0.39 -4.19
C LEU A 77 8.69 1.43 -4.80
N LEU A 78 7.39 1.24 -4.64
CA LEU A 78 6.37 2.17 -5.16
C LEU A 78 6.49 3.53 -4.49
N THR A 79 6.54 3.59 -3.16
CA THR A 79 6.64 4.87 -2.45
C THR A 79 7.95 5.57 -2.71
N TYR A 80 9.07 4.85 -2.71
CA TYR A 80 10.37 5.42 -3.01
C TYR A 80 10.46 5.90 -4.47
N GLY A 81 9.70 5.28 -5.39
CA GLY A 81 9.48 5.75 -6.76
C GLY A 81 8.67 7.05 -6.89
N GLY A 82 8.38 7.73 -5.78
CA GLY A 82 7.66 9.00 -5.74
C GLY A 82 6.14 8.84 -5.82
N ILE A 83 5.62 7.63 -5.68
CA ILE A 83 4.18 7.38 -5.72
C ILE A 83 3.56 7.73 -4.38
N SER A 84 2.46 8.46 -4.43
CA SER A 84 1.73 8.88 -3.23
C SER A 84 1.34 7.68 -2.38
N LEU A 85 1.64 7.76 -1.08
CA LEU A 85 1.26 6.78 -0.06
C LEU A 85 -0.23 6.40 -0.10
N PHE A 86 -1.11 7.37 -0.35
CA PHE A 86 -2.57 7.14 -0.44
C PHE A 86 -2.95 6.22 -1.60
N VAL A 87 -2.11 6.15 -2.63
CA VAL A 87 -2.36 5.40 -3.86
C VAL A 87 -1.75 4.01 -3.79
N VAL A 88 -0.61 3.88 -3.11
CA VAL A 88 0.07 2.60 -2.90
C VAL A 88 -0.86 1.56 -2.25
N ILE A 89 -1.75 1.99 -1.36
CA ILE A 89 -2.78 1.12 -0.76
C ILE A 89 -3.67 0.47 -1.83
N PHE A 90 -4.12 1.23 -2.84
CA PHE A 90 -4.98 0.70 -3.90
C PHE A 90 -4.27 -0.29 -4.84
N VAL A 91 -2.95 -0.19 -4.94
CA VAL A 91 -2.14 -1.16 -5.70
C VAL A 91 -1.89 -2.42 -4.87
N LEU A 92 -1.60 -2.26 -3.58
CA LEU A 92 -1.16 -3.37 -2.73
C LEU A 92 -2.29 -4.21 -2.18
N ILE A 93 -3.45 -3.64 -1.87
CA ILE A 93 -4.56 -4.42 -1.31
C ILE A 93 -5.04 -5.52 -2.28
N PRO A 94 -5.27 -5.25 -3.58
CA PRO A 94 -5.61 -6.29 -4.56
C PRO A 94 -4.54 -7.37 -4.72
N LEU A 95 -3.27 -7.01 -4.52
CA LEU A 95 -2.14 -7.94 -4.56
C LEU A 95 -2.05 -8.80 -3.30
N ALA A 96 -2.24 -8.18 -2.12
CA ALA A 96 -2.04 -8.80 -0.82
C ALA A 96 -3.20 -9.70 -0.40
N LYS A 97 -4.45 -9.26 -0.65
CA LYS A 97 -5.65 -9.98 -0.21
C LYS A 97 -5.68 -11.46 -0.66
N PRO A 98 -5.39 -11.78 -1.94
CA PRO A 98 -5.37 -13.17 -2.40
C PRO A 98 -4.26 -14.01 -1.75
N LEU A 99 -3.07 -13.43 -1.58
CA LEU A 99 -1.93 -14.10 -0.96
C LEU A 99 -2.22 -14.45 0.51
N PHE A 100 -2.84 -13.52 1.24
CA PHE A 100 -3.27 -13.74 2.62
C PHE A 100 -4.38 -14.80 2.72
N LYS A 101 -5.35 -14.77 1.80
CA LYS A 101 -6.43 -15.78 1.72
C LYS A 101 -5.86 -17.18 1.50
N GLN A 102 -4.93 -17.36 0.55
CA GLN A 102 -4.36 -18.68 0.28
C GLN A 102 -3.40 -19.19 1.35
N LEU A 103 -2.61 -18.30 1.97
CA LEU A 103 -1.78 -18.67 3.12
C LEU A 103 -2.61 -18.89 4.40
N ASN A 104 -3.90 -18.57 4.35
CA ASN A 104 -4.83 -18.59 5.48
C ASN A 104 -4.31 -17.84 6.72
N ILE A 105 -3.70 -16.66 6.50
CA ILE A 105 -3.19 -15.79 7.57
C ILE A 105 -4.22 -14.72 7.88
N ALA A 106 -4.32 -14.34 9.16
CA ALA A 106 -5.11 -13.21 9.62
C ALA A 106 -4.94 -11.95 8.75
N TRP A 107 -6.04 -11.47 8.17
CA TRP A 107 -6.04 -10.37 7.20
C TRP A 107 -5.54 -9.05 7.80
N ASN A 108 -5.81 -8.79 9.07
CA ASN A 108 -5.33 -7.60 9.78
C ASN A 108 -3.80 -7.45 9.78
N LEU A 109 -3.03 -8.54 9.64
CA LEU A 109 -1.57 -8.49 9.56
C LEU A 109 -1.06 -7.82 8.29
N VAL A 110 -1.88 -7.64 7.25
CA VAL A 110 -1.52 -6.94 6.00
C VAL A 110 -1.04 -5.51 6.26
N LEU A 111 -1.53 -4.88 7.33
CA LEU A 111 -1.18 -3.52 7.67
C LEU A 111 0.33 -3.39 7.96
N ILE A 112 0.96 -4.41 8.55
CA ILE A 112 2.37 -4.37 8.93
C ILE A 112 3.30 -4.22 7.70
N PRO A 113 3.33 -5.17 6.73
CA PRO A 113 4.22 -5.04 5.57
C PRO A 113 3.86 -3.85 4.69
N VAL A 114 2.57 -3.52 4.55
CA VAL A 114 2.11 -2.41 3.73
C VAL A 114 2.59 -1.07 4.32
N THR A 115 2.28 -0.79 5.60
CA THR A 115 2.67 0.47 6.25
C THR A 115 4.17 0.60 6.48
N LEU A 116 4.87 -0.51 6.73
CA LEU A 116 6.34 -0.51 6.76
C LEU A 116 6.89 0.00 5.43
N GLY A 117 6.38 -0.50 4.30
CA GLY A 117 6.88 -0.13 2.99
C GLY A 117 6.53 1.30 2.57
N PHE A 118 5.29 1.76 2.78
CA PHE A 118 4.85 3.07 2.27
C PHE A 118 4.91 4.21 3.29
N GLY A 119 4.78 3.90 4.58
CA GLY A 119 4.46 4.87 5.63
C GLY A 119 5.57 5.07 6.67
N SER A 120 6.76 4.52 6.43
CA SER A 120 7.88 4.61 7.39
C SER A 120 9.15 5.16 6.74
N PHE A 121 10.17 4.32 6.51
CA PHE A 121 11.49 4.75 6.06
C PHE A 121 11.48 5.43 4.69
N THR A 122 10.63 4.98 3.76
CA THR A 122 10.44 5.59 2.43
C THR A 122 9.68 6.91 2.46
N MET A 123 9.01 7.24 3.57
CA MET A 123 8.24 8.47 3.72
C MET A 123 9.03 9.53 4.49
N THR A 124 9.82 9.13 5.50
CA THR A 124 10.36 10.07 6.50
C THR A 124 11.83 9.90 6.86
N MET A 125 12.49 8.79 6.52
CA MET A 125 13.84 8.49 7.03
C MET A 125 14.91 8.42 5.96
N LEU A 126 14.61 7.85 4.79
CA LEU A 126 15.59 7.72 3.72
C LEU A 126 15.97 9.11 3.19
N PRO A 127 17.28 9.42 3.09
CA PRO A 127 17.73 10.68 2.52
C PRO A 127 17.21 10.86 1.09
N GLY A 128 16.80 12.08 0.74
CA GLY A 128 16.32 12.40 -0.61
C GLY A 128 14.89 11.97 -0.91
N THR A 129 14.14 11.49 0.09
CA THR A 129 12.73 11.11 -0.07
C THR A 129 11.89 12.31 -0.58
N PRO A 130 11.18 12.19 -1.72
CA PRO A 130 10.47 13.30 -2.36
C PRO A 130 9.07 13.59 -1.76
N SER A 131 8.70 12.92 -0.67
CA SER A 131 7.39 13.03 -0.01
C SER A 131 7.11 14.45 0.48
N ILE A 132 5.85 14.92 0.35
CA ILE A 132 5.41 16.25 0.83
C ILE A 132 5.76 16.46 2.31
N GLN A 133 5.66 15.41 3.12
CA GLN A 133 5.98 15.42 4.54
C GLN A 133 7.46 15.69 4.83
N ASN A 134 8.34 15.44 3.86
CA ASN A 134 9.76 15.73 3.94
C ASN A 134 10.10 17.07 3.24
N VAL A 135 9.47 17.38 2.11
CA VAL A 135 9.70 18.62 1.32
C VAL A 135 9.20 19.87 2.04
N VAL A 136 8.03 19.83 2.68
CA VAL A 136 7.46 21.03 3.32
C VAL A 136 8.36 21.56 4.44
N PRO A 137 8.83 20.73 5.40
CA PRO A 137 9.72 21.20 6.47
C PRO A 137 11.04 21.80 5.99
N THR A 138 11.60 21.39 4.84
CA THR A 138 12.90 21.90 4.38
C THR A 138 12.88 23.41 4.15
N ALA A 139 11.73 23.94 3.67
CA ALA A 139 11.55 25.37 3.46
C ALA A 139 11.51 26.17 4.76
N TYR A 140 10.94 25.61 5.83
CA TYR A 140 10.83 26.28 7.14
C TYR A 140 12.10 26.14 7.98
N LEU A 141 12.81 25.01 7.85
CA LEU A 141 14.00 24.70 8.64
C LEU A 141 15.31 25.15 7.97
N GLY A 142 15.26 25.59 6.70
CA GLY A 142 16.46 25.96 5.94
C GLY A 142 17.39 24.78 5.66
N THR A 143 16.84 23.57 5.55
CA THR A 143 17.58 22.33 5.29
C THR A 143 17.36 21.84 3.85
N SER A 144 18.08 20.80 3.43
CA SER A 144 17.84 20.10 2.17
C SER A 144 17.18 18.72 2.41
N LEU A 145 16.60 18.13 1.37
CA LEU A 145 16.03 16.77 1.44
C LEU A 145 17.05 15.69 1.79
N THR A 146 18.34 15.99 1.62
CA THR A 146 19.47 15.11 1.93
C THR A 146 20.20 15.55 3.19
N ALA A 147 19.63 16.46 3.99
CA ALA A 147 20.24 16.87 5.24
C ALA A 147 20.38 15.67 6.20
N ALA A 148 21.50 15.62 6.93
CA ALA A 148 21.83 14.56 7.89
C ALA A 148 21.67 13.12 7.34
N PRO A 149 22.33 12.77 6.21
CA PRO A 149 22.06 11.51 5.51
C PRO A 149 22.43 10.26 6.33
N LEU A 150 23.47 10.36 7.17
CA LEU A 150 23.87 9.27 8.07
C LEU A 150 22.78 8.94 9.10
N LEU A 151 22.17 9.97 9.71
CA LEU A 151 21.06 9.81 10.66
C LEU A 151 19.85 9.18 9.98
N GLY A 152 19.52 9.61 8.75
CA GLY A 152 18.44 9.03 7.95
C GLY A 152 18.66 7.55 7.61
N MET A 153 19.90 7.18 7.24
CA MET A 153 20.28 5.78 6.98
C MET A 153 20.17 4.92 8.24
N ILE A 154 20.69 5.39 9.37
CA ILE A 154 20.59 4.68 10.66
C ILE A 154 19.12 4.48 11.04
N GLY A 155 18.31 5.54 10.97
CA GLY A 155 16.88 5.48 11.25
C GLY A 155 16.16 4.46 10.37
N SER A 156 16.46 4.46 9.07
CA SER A 156 15.89 3.50 8.11
C SER A 156 16.24 2.05 8.45
N VAL A 157 17.53 1.77 8.75
CA VAL A 157 17.97 0.43 9.13
C VAL A 157 17.30 -0.05 10.41
N VAL A 158 17.24 0.82 11.43
CA VAL A 158 16.59 0.49 12.71
C VAL A 158 15.10 0.23 12.52
N ALA A 159 14.40 1.07 11.76
CA ALA A 159 12.97 0.92 11.50
C ALA A 159 12.65 -0.35 10.70
N ILE A 160 13.44 -0.68 9.68
CA ILE A 160 13.30 -1.92 8.90
C ILE A 160 13.57 -3.13 9.80
N ALA A 161 14.70 -3.15 10.51
CA ALA A 161 15.06 -4.28 11.36
C ALA A 161 14.02 -4.53 12.46
N PHE A 162 13.59 -3.48 13.16
CA PHE A 162 12.59 -3.58 14.20
C PHE A 162 11.24 -4.07 13.64
N THR A 163 10.78 -3.50 12.53
CA THR A 163 9.48 -3.88 11.99
C THR A 163 9.50 -5.28 11.38
N LEU A 164 10.59 -5.72 10.77
CA LEU A 164 10.74 -7.12 10.32
C LEU A 164 10.67 -8.10 11.50
N TRP A 165 11.34 -7.78 12.61
CA TRP A 165 11.24 -8.55 13.85
C TRP A 165 9.81 -8.55 14.42
N TYR A 166 9.17 -7.38 14.46
CA TYR A 166 7.80 -7.22 14.96
C TYR A 166 6.78 -7.98 14.09
N MET A 167 6.91 -7.87 12.76
CA MET A 167 6.08 -8.58 11.78
C MET A 167 6.18 -10.09 11.95
N ASN A 168 7.40 -10.63 12.09
CA ASN A 168 7.60 -12.05 12.36
C ASN A 168 7.00 -12.48 13.71
N SER A 169 7.13 -11.63 14.73
CA SER A 169 6.60 -11.90 16.06
C SER A 169 5.07 -11.92 16.07
N MET A 170 4.42 -10.99 15.34
CA MET A 170 2.96 -10.95 15.23
C MET A 170 2.41 -12.09 14.37
N LEU A 171 3.09 -12.42 13.28
CA LEU A 171 2.76 -13.60 12.47
C LEU A 171 2.79 -14.88 13.31
N LYS A 172 3.87 -15.12 14.06
CA LYS A 172 3.98 -16.29 14.96
C LYS A 172 2.89 -16.32 16.03
N LYS A 173 2.58 -15.18 16.65
CA LYS A 173 1.51 -15.07 17.65
C LYS A 173 0.14 -15.37 17.07
N SER A 174 -0.16 -14.84 15.88
CA SER A 174 -1.42 -15.06 15.17
C SER A 174 -1.60 -16.54 14.81
N MET A 175 -0.56 -17.16 14.22
CA MET A 175 -0.54 -18.58 13.91
C MET A 175 -0.69 -19.47 15.16
N ALA A 176 -0.03 -19.11 16.27
CA ALA A 176 -0.13 -19.86 17.53
C ALA A 176 -1.53 -19.79 18.17
N LYS A 177 -2.29 -18.74 17.88
CA LYS A 177 -3.70 -18.61 18.30
C LYS A 177 -4.68 -19.29 17.34
N GLY A 178 -4.23 -19.72 16.17
CA GLY A 178 -5.10 -20.25 15.12
C GLY A 178 -5.95 -19.18 14.43
N GLU A 179 -5.54 -17.91 14.48
CA GLU A 179 -6.20 -16.82 13.75
C GLU A 179 -6.02 -17.01 12.23
N THR A 180 -7.11 -16.87 11.48
CA THR A 180 -7.19 -17.14 10.04
C THR A 180 -7.61 -15.91 9.24
N PHE A 181 -7.52 -16.00 7.91
CA PHE A 181 -7.97 -14.92 7.03
C PHE A 181 -9.43 -14.51 7.29
N ALA A 182 -10.31 -15.50 7.45
CA ALA A 182 -11.75 -15.30 7.59
C ALA A 182 -12.15 -14.58 8.89
N ASP A 183 -11.34 -14.69 9.95
CA ASP A 183 -11.61 -14.03 11.23
C ASP A 183 -11.54 -12.49 11.15
N PHE A 184 -10.89 -11.98 10.09
CA PHE A 184 -10.62 -10.55 9.92
C PHE A 184 -11.08 -9.99 8.57
N ASP A 185 -11.63 -10.81 7.68
CA ASP A 185 -12.21 -10.32 6.41
C ASP A 185 -13.68 -9.95 6.59
N VAL A 186 -13.98 -8.65 6.50
CA VAL A 186 -15.33 -8.10 6.72
C VAL A 186 -16.16 -8.13 5.44
N SER A 187 -15.55 -8.34 4.27
CA SER A 187 -16.32 -8.62 3.06
C SER A 187 -16.85 -10.04 3.17
N GLY A 188 -18.17 -10.18 3.34
CA GLY A 188 -18.84 -11.47 3.34
C GLY A 188 -18.32 -12.35 2.21
N SER A 189 -17.99 -13.59 2.55
CA SER A 189 -17.51 -14.60 1.62
C SER A 189 -18.59 -14.89 0.58
N GLU A 190 -18.58 -14.14 -0.52
CA GLU A 190 -19.19 -14.63 -1.75
C GLU A 190 -18.42 -15.90 -2.10
N GLY A 191 -19.08 -17.04 -1.95
CA GLY A 191 -18.46 -18.36 -2.01
C GLY A 191 -17.58 -18.53 -3.23
N ASP A 192 -16.46 -19.26 -3.06
CA ASP A 192 -15.58 -19.66 -4.14
C ASP A 192 -16.37 -20.49 -5.15
N VAL A 193 -16.96 -19.81 -6.14
CA VAL A 193 -17.43 -20.47 -7.35
C VAL A 193 -16.16 -21.01 -8.00
N LYS A 194 -16.06 -22.33 -8.17
CA LYS A 194 -15.01 -22.97 -8.97
C LYS A 194 -15.04 -22.37 -10.38
N LYS A 195 -14.26 -21.31 -10.58
CA LYS A 195 -14.04 -20.66 -11.87
C LYS A 195 -12.80 -21.28 -12.48
N GLU A 196 -12.79 -21.40 -13.80
CA GLU A 196 -11.55 -21.69 -14.52
C GLU A 196 -10.54 -20.59 -14.20
N LEU A 197 -9.41 -20.98 -13.61
CA LEU A 197 -8.40 -20.02 -13.22
C LEU A 197 -7.68 -19.49 -14.46
N PRO A 198 -7.58 -18.17 -14.64
CA PRO A 198 -6.81 -17.61 -15.74
C PRO A 198 -5.34 -17.98 -15.58
N THR A 199 -4.59 -17.94 -16.69
CA THR A 199 -3.14 -18.15 -16.62
C THR A 199 -2.49 -17.04 -15.80
N VAL A 200 -1.46 -17.40 -15.03
CA VAL A 200 -0.77 -16.47 -14.12
C VAL A 200 -0.29 -15.20 -14.82
N PHE A 201 0.14 -15.33 -16.08
CA PHE A 201 0.59 -14.19 -16.87
C PHE A 201 -0.54 -13.16 -17.07
N ILE A 202 -1.74 -13.61 -17.45
CA ILE A 202 -2.92 -12.75 -17.60
C ILE A 202 -3.31 -12.16 -16.24
N SER A 203 -3.21 -12.94 -15.17
CA SER A 203 -3.54 -12.51 -13.81
C SER A 203 -2.62 -11.39 -13.30
N ILE A 204 -1.32 -11.47 -13.57
CA ILE A 204 -0.33 -10.47 -13.13
C ILE A 204 -0.34 -9.23 -14.01
N LEU A 205 -0.73 -9.36 -15.28
CA LEU A 205 -0.64 -8.31 -16.29
C LEU A 205 -1.29 -6.97 -15.86
N PRO A 206 -2.54 -6.92 -15.34
CA PRO A 206 -3.14 -5.70 -14.79
C PRO A 206 -2.27 -4.98 -13.76
N ILE A 207 -1.79 -5.72 -12.77
CA ILE A 207 -0.98 -5.18 -11.66
C ILE A 207 0.37 -4.71 -12.18
N LEU A 208 0.98 -5.47 -13.08
CA LEU A 208 2.28 -5.15 -13.66
C LEU A 208 2.19 -3.92 -14.58
N LEU A 209 1.16 -3.83 -15.43
CA LEU A 209 0.89 -2.65 -16.25
C LEU A 209 0.67 -1.42 -15.38
N LEU A 210 -0.17 -1.54 -14.33
CA LEU A 210 -0.39 -0.48 -13.37
C LEU A 210 0.92 0.04 -12.78
N ILE A 211 1.75 -0.86 -12.25
CA ILE A 211 3.04 -0.51 -11.63
C ILE A 211 3.98 0.13 -12.66
N VAL A 212 4.12 -0.45 -13.85
CA VAL A 212 5.01 0.07 -14.90
C VAL A 212 4.56 1.44 -15.39
N ILE A 213 3.28 1.61 -15.71
CA ILE A 213 2.72 2.90 -16.15
C ILE A 213 2.94 3.97 -15.08
N ILE A 214 2.67 3.63 -13.82
CA ILE A 214 2.87 4.54 -12.69
C ILE A 214 4.34 4.94 -12.54
N LEU A 215 5.28 3.99 -12.55
CA LEU A 215 6.71 4.28 -12.38
C LEU A 215 7.29 5.08 -13.56
N VAL A 216 6.94 4.68 -14.79
CA VAL A 216 7.41 5.35 -16.01
C VAL A 216 6.82 6.74 -16.11
N GLY A 217 5.49 6.88 -16.00
CA GLY A 217 4.86 8.19 -16.11
C GLY A 217 5.18 9.13 -14.95
N SER A 218 5.46 8.61 -13.75
CA SER A 218 6.04 9.40 -12.64
C SER A 218 7.41 9.98 -13.04
N THR A 219 8.28 9.16 -13.63
CA THR A 219 9.60 9.58 -14.11
C THR A 219 9.51 10.70 -15.17
N PHE A 220 8.51 10.62 -16.06
CA PHE A 220 8.26 11.63 -17.09
C PHE A 220 7.33 12.78 -16.64
N LYS A 221 6.95 12.84 -15.35
CA LYS A 221 6.04 13.86 -14.79
C LYS A 221 4.70 13.98 -15.54
N VAL A 222 4.17 12.86 -16.02
CA VAL A 222 2.88 12.81 -16.72
C VAL A 222 1.75 13.11 -15.71
N GLY A 223 0.92 14.10 -16.03
CA GLY A 223 -0.24 14.45 -15.20
C GLY A 223 -1.25 13.30 -15.13
N ASN A 224 -1.91 13.14 -13.99
CA ASN A 224 -2.96 12.12 -13.77
C ASN A 224 -2.53 10.66 -14.06
N ILE A 225 -1.23 10.36 -14.02
CA ILE A 225 -0.69 9.03 -14.38
C ILE A 225 -1.34 7.88 -13.61
N LEU A 226 -1.76 8.14 -12.38
CA LEU A 226 -2.42 7.15 -11.52
C LEU A 226 -3.78 6.75 -12.07
N ILE A 227 -4.56 7.73 -12.54
CA ILE A 227 -5.87 7.49 -13.16
C ILE A 227 -5.66 6.72 -14.46
N ILE A 228 -4.69 7.13 -15.27
CA ILE A 228 -4.34 6.44 -16.53
C ILE A 228 -3.95 4.99 -16.26
N GLY A 229 -3.05 4.76 -15.30
CA GLY A 229 -2.61 3.42 -14.93
C GLY A 229 -3.75 2.54 -14.44
N LEU A 230 -4.63 3.08 -13.59
CA LEU A 230 -5.80 2.34 -13.10
C LEU A 230 -6.79 2.02 -14.22
N VAL A 231 -7.07 2.95 -15.14
CA VAL A 231 -7.96 2.71 -16.29
C VAL A 231 -7.39 1.66 -17.23
N VAL A 232 -6.08 1.65 -17.49
CA VAL A 232 -5.44 0.65 -18.37
C VAL A 232 -5.38 -0.73 -17.70
N ALA A 233 -5.31 -0.78 -16.37
CA ALA A 233 -5.24 -2.04 -15.62
C ALA A 233 -6.60 -2.73 -15.46
N ILE A 234 -7.71 -1.99 -15.52
CA ILE A 234 -9.08 -2.52 -15.46
C ILE A 234 -9.49 -3.05 -16.84
#